data_AF-V9F5W4-F1
#
_entry.id   AF-V9F5W4-F1
#
_cell.length_a   1.000
_cell.length_b   1.000
_cell.length_c   1.000
_cell.angle_alpha   90.00
_cell.angle_beta   90.00
_cell.angle_gamma   90.00
#
_symmetry.space_group_name_H-M   'P 1'
#
loop_
_entity.id
_entity.type
_entity.pdbx_description
1 polymer ?
#
loop_
_entity_poly.entity_id
_entity_poly.type
_entity_poly.pdbx_seq_one_letter_code
_entity_poly.pdbx_strand_id
1 'polypeptide(L)' 'MVDCDWGKLKEKIRGIRDNTISARSRTTYQNSHCRFLAWVVQNKSELVSAPFAERLGDTSDCSLHQLRSR' A
#
# COMPACT_ATOMS: atom_id res chain seq x y z
N MET A 1 14.28 18.68 -1.75
CA MET A 1 13.98 17.46 -0.97
C MET A 1 12.68 17.74 -0.23
N VAL A 2 11.67 16.87 -0.35
CA VAL A 2 10.44 17.00 0.45
C VAL A 2 10.83 16.76 1.91
N ASP A 3 10.58 17.73 2.77
CA ASP A 3 10.81 17.61 4.20
C ASP A 3 9.91 16.49 4.74
N CYS A 4 10.50 15.32 4.94
CA CYS A 4 9.79 14.16 5.44
C CYS A 4 9.62 14.33 6.95
N ASP A 5 8.40 14.68 7.38
CA ASP A 5 8.03 14.75 8.79
C ASP A 5 8.12 13.36 9.43
N TRP A 6 9.30 13.07 10.00
CA TRP A 6 9.61 11.82 10.66
C TRP A 6 8.68 11.51 11.85
N GLY A 7 8.11 12.54 12.48
CA GLY A 7 7.13 12.38 13.55
C GLY A 7 5.83 11.78 13.01
N LYS A 8 5.29 12.36 11.94
CA LYS A 8 4.10 11.80 11.25
C LYS A 8 4.34 10.41 10.69
N LEU A 9 5.56 10.13 10.19
CA LEU A 9 5.91 8.81 9.71
C LEU A 9 5.89 7.77 10.84
N LYS A 10 6.51 8.08 11.99
CA LYS A 10 6.51 7.19 13.17
C LYS A 10 5.09 6.89 13.67
N GLU A 11 4.24 7.90 13.74
CA GLU A 11 2.84 7.73 14.14
C GLU A 11 2.05 6.83 13.18
N LYS A 12 2.23 7.02 11.86
CA LYS A 12 1.65 6.11 10.87
C LYS A 12 2.15 4.67 11.00
N ILE A 13 3.45 4.47 11.21
CA ILE A 13 4.05 3.14 11.41
C ILE A 13 3.46 2.48 12.66
N ARG A 14 3.29 3.23 13.75
CA ARG A 14 2.66 2.73 14.98
C ARG A 14 1.21 2.31 14.72
N GLY A 15 0.43 3.14 14.04
CA GLY A 15 -0.95 2.80 13.67
C GLY A 15 -1.06 1.56 12.78
N ILE A 16 -0.11 1.35 11.85
CA ILE A 16 -0.06 0.11 11.04
C ILE A 16 0.22 -1.09 11.94
N ARG A 17 1.21 -0.99 12.83
CA ARG A 17 1.55 -2.06 13.77
C ARG A 17 0.35 -2.42 14.63
N ASP A 18 -0.33 -1.44 15.22
CA ASP A 18 -1.48 -1.66 16.09
C ASP A 18 -2.65 -2.31 15.33
N ASN A 19 -2.89 -1.86 14.11
CA ASN A 19 -3.90 -2.45 13.22
C ASN A 19 -3.52 -3.83 12.66
N THR A 20 -2.29 -4.30 12.85
CA THR A 20 -1.83 -5.63 12.40
C THR A 20 -1.61 -6.61 13.56
N ILE A 21 -1.99 -6.25 14.79
CA ILE A 21 -1.85 -7.10 15.98
C ILE A 21 -2.73 -8.35 15.87
N SER A 22 -4.01 -8.19 15.51
CA SER A 22 -4.91 -9.34 15.36
C SER A 22 -4.79 -9.98 13.97
N ALA A 23 -5.02 -11.30 13.87
CA ALA A 23 -4.99 -12.00 12.58
C ALA A 23 -5.97 -11.39 11.58
N ARG A 24 -7.19 -11.06 12.04
CA ARG A 24 -8.24 -10.46 11.20
C ARG A 24 -7.85 -9.07 10.69
N SER A 25 -7.40 -8.20 11.59
CA SER A 25 -7.02 -6.83 11.23
C SER A 25 -5.76 -6.81 10.36
N ARG A 26 -4.83 -7.76 10.56
CA ARG A 26 -3.68 -7.98 9.68
C ARG A 26 -4.09 -8.38 8.27
N THR A 27 -5.00 -9.34 8.12
CA THR A 27 -5.52 -9.75 6.81
C THR A 27 -6.24 -8.59 6.12
N THR A 28 -7.07 -7.83 6.84
CA THR A 28 -7.72 -6.63 6.30
C THR A 28 -6.70 -5.57 5.87
N TYR A 29 -5.70 -5.30 6.71
CA TYR A 29 -4.64 -4.35 6.40
C TYR A 29 -3.86 -4.77 5.15
N GLN A 30 -3.37 -6.02 5.11
CA GLN A 30 -2.64 -6.56 3.96
C GLN A 30 -3.48 -6.49 2.68
N ASN A 31 -4.74 -6.90 2.72
CA ASN A 31 -5.62 -6.81 1.56
C ASN A 31 -5.83 -5.36 1.10
N SER A 32 -6.07 -4.43 2.02
CA SER A 32 -6.26 -3.01 1.68
C SER A 32 -4.97 -2.37 1.14
N HIS A 33 -3.82 -2.72 1.71
CA HIS A 33 -2.53 -2.15 1.37
C HIS A 33 -2.01 -2.70 0.04
N CYS A 34 -2.13 -4.02 -0.18
CA CYS A 34 -1.80 -4.63 -1.47
C CYS A 34 -2.68 -4.07 -2.60
N ARG A 35 -3.99 -3.88 -2.35
CA ARG A 35 -4.88 -3.21 -3.30
C ARG A 35 -4.46 -1.77 -3.57
N PHE A 36 -4.10 -1.01 -2.54
CA PHE A 36 -3.59 0.35 -2.73
C PHE A 36 -2.33 0.37 -3.60
N LEU A 37 -1.35 -0.49 -3.32
CA LEU A 37 -0.11 -0.55 -4.09
C LEU A 37 -0.36 -0.94 -5.55
N ALA A 38 -1.19 -1.95 -5.81
CA ALA A 38 -1.59 -2.33 -7.17
C ALA A 38 -2.30 -1.19 -7.90
N TRP A 39 -3.19 -0.46 -7.21
CA TRP A 39 -3.84 0.72 -7.78
C TRP A 39 -2.84 1.82 -8.17
N VAL A 40 -1.86 2.12 -7.30
CA VAL A 40 -0.82 3.13 -7.59
C VAL A 40 0.02 2.70 -8.79
N VAL A 41 0.47 1.44 -8.85
CA VAL A 41 1.25 0.93 -10.00
C VAL A 41 0.47 1.04 -11.31
N GLN A 42 -0.82 0.69 -11.31
CA GLN A 42 -1.65 0.72 -12.52
C GLN A 42 -2.08 2.14 -12.94
N ASN A 43 -2.36 3.05 -12.00
CA ASN A 43 -3.05 4.33 -12.28
C ASN A 43 -2.17 5.56 -12.07
N LYS A 44 -1.04 5.38 -11.37
CA LYS A 44 -0.13 6.44 -10.93
C LYS A 44 1.33 6.00 -11.11
N SER A 45 1.62 5.30 -12.21
CA SER A 45 2.94 4.74 -12.49
C SER A 45 4.05 5.79 -12.49
N GLU A 46 3.72 7.05 -12.77
CA GLU A 46 4.63 8.20 -12.69
C GLU A 46 5.17 8.47 -11.27
N LEU A 47 4.45 8.01 -10.24
CA LEU A 47 4.84 8.17 -8.83
C LEU A 47 5.63 6.96 -8.29
N VAL A 48 5.81 5.92 -9.11
CA VAL A 48 6.42 4.65 -8.71
C VAL A 48 7.75 4.48 -9.41
N SER A 49 8.81 4.21 -8.65
CA SER A 49 10.10 3.89 -9.25
C SER A 49 10.08 2.50 -9.87
N ALA A 50 10.75 2.33 -11.02
CA ALA A 50 10.84 1.04 -11.70
C ALA A 50 11.33 -0.10 -10.78
N PRO A 51 12.37 0.08 -9.92
CA PRO A 51 12.81 -0.97 -9.01
C PRO A 51 11.76 -1.38 -7.97
N PHE A 52 10.87 -0.46 -7.58
CA PHE A 52 9.78 -0.77 -6.65
C PHE A 52 8.65 -1.53 -7.35
N ALA A 53 8.31 -1.14 -8.59
CA ALA A 53 7.31 -1.83 -9.40
C ALA A 53 7.73 -3.29 -9.70
N GLU A 54 8.99 -3.52 -10.06
CA GLU A 54 9.51 -4.88 -10.30
C GLU A 54 9.38 -5.79 -9.07
N ARG A 55 9.60 -5.26 -7.87
CA ARG A 55 9.45 -6.03 -6.62
C ARG A 55 8.00 -6.34 -6.25
N LEU A 56 7.06 -5.54 -6.72
CA LEU A 56 5.63 -5.75 -6.51
C LEU A 56 5.07 -6.90 -7.37
N GLY A 57 5.76 -7.25 -8.46
CA GLY A 57 5.34 -8.29 -9.39
C GLY A 57 4.19 -7.84 -10.30
N ASP A 58 3.58 -8.80 -10.98
CA ASP A 58 2.46 -8.52 -11.87
C ASP A 58 1.20 -8.13 -11.06
N THR A 59 0.66 -6.95 -11.36
CA THR A 59 -0.54 -6.41 -10.73
C THR A 59 -1.73 -6.36 -11.68
N SER A 60 -1.56 -6.81 -12.94
CA SER A 60 -2.56 -6.71 -14.01
C SER A 60 -3.85 -7.50 -13.75
N ASP A 61 -3.77 -8.58 -12.96
CA ASP A 61 -4.92 -9.40 -12.57
C ASP A 61 -5.90 -8.69 -11.62
N CYS A 62 -5.48 -7.58 -11.00
CA CYS A 62 -6.34 -6.85 -10.09
C CYS A 62 -7.24 -5.87 -10.88
N SER A 63 -8.53 -6.19 -11.01
CA SER A 63 -9.48 -5.26 -11.61
C SER A 63 -9.67 -4.00 -10.74
N LEU A 64 -9.86 -2.83 -11.37
CA LEU A 64 -10.11 -1.55 -10.68
C LEU A 64 -11.26 -1.64 -9.65
N HIS A 65 -12.26 -2.47 -9.91
CA HIS A 65 -13.38 -2.72 -8.99
C HIS A 65 -12.92 -3.48 -7.73
N GLN A 66 -12.08 -4.51 -7.88
CA GLN A 66 -11.48 -5.23 -6.74
C GLN A 66 -10.50 -4.36 -5.95
N LEU A 67 -9.82 -3.42 -6.62
CA LEU A 67 -8.91 -2.47 -5.99
C LEU A 67 -9.64 -1.37 -5.21
N ARG A 68 -10.85 -1.00 -5.62
CA ARG A 68 -11.67 0.07 -5.00
C ARG A 68 -12.69 -0.43 -3.97
N SER A 69 -13.06 -1.70 -4.00
CA SER A 69 -13.98 -2.27 -3.00
C SER A 69 -13.33 -2.28 -1.62
N ARG A 70 -14.00 -1.61 -0.68
CA ARG A 70 -13.67 -1.59 0.75
C ARG A 70 -14.12 -2.87 1.42
#